data_AF-A0A349VXY1-F1
#
_entry.id   AF-A0A349VXY1-F1
#
_cell.length_a   1.000
_cell.length_b   1.000
_cell.length_c   1.000
_cell.angle_alpha   90.00
_cell.angle_beta   90.00
_cell.angle_gamma   90.00
#
_symmetry.space_group_name_H-M   'P 1'
#
loop_
_entity.id
_entity.type
_entity.pdbx_description
1 polymer ?
#
loop_
_entity_poly.entity_id
_entity_poly.type
_entity_poly.pdbx_seq_one_letter_code
_entity_poly.pdbx_strand_id
1 'polypeptide(L)'
;DFMENYRSRLNSNAISKAESVELMKKTNPKFILRNYLLYQCIEEISAGKTALLMKLTQALENPYQELFPEFSVKRPSSYDDTAGCSTLSCSS
;
A
#
# COMPACT_ATOMS: atom_id res chain seq x y z
N ASP A 1 -20.23 7.42 -18.11
CA ASP A 1 -19.03 7.93 -18.81
C ASP A 1 -17.74 7.17 -18.46
N PHE A 2 -16.99 7.49 -17.39
CA PHE A 2 -15.67 6.85 -17.14
C PHE A 2 -15.71 5.32 -17.03
N MET A 3 -16.61 4.78 -16.21
CA MET A 3 -16.71 3.33 -16.00
C MET A 3 -17.11 2.56 -17.26
N GLU A 4 -17.94 3.16 -18.12
CA GLU A 4 -18.36 2.57 -19.40
C GLU A 4 -17.21 2.58 -20.41
N ASN A 5 -16.49 3.70 -20.51
CA ASN A 5 -15.29 3.81 -21.35
C ASN A 5 -14.20 2.81 -20.91
N TYR A 6 -13.98 2.67 -19.60
CA TYR A 6 -13.04 1.70 -19.06
C TYR A 6 -13.44 0.24 -19.39
N ARG A 7 -14.73 -0.10 -19.24
CA ARG A 7 -15.24 -1.43 -19.63
C ARG A 7 -15.08 -1.70 -21.13
N SER A 8 -15.40 -0.72 -21.97
CA SER A 8 -15.21 -0.82 -23.42
C SER A 8 -13.75 -1.09 -23.77
N ARG A 9 -12.82 -0.34 -23.18
CA ARG A 9 -11.38 -0.56 -23.34
C ARG A 9 -10.92 -1.93 -22.84
N LEU A 10 -11.46 -2.42 -21.72
CA LEU A 10 -11.16 -3.76 -21.20
C LEU A 10 -11.60 -4.86 -22.17
N ASN A 11 -12.76 -4.71 -22.82
CA ASN A 11 -13.28 -5.66 -23.80
C ASN A 11 -12.42 -5.72 -25.08
N SER A 12 -11.63 -4.68 -25.36
CA SER A 12 -10.67 -4.66 -26.47
C SER A 12 -9.33 -5.34 -26.14
N ASN A 13 -9.14 -5.90 -24.94
CA ASN A 13 -7.91 -6.61 -24.60
C ASN A 13 -7.80 -7.94 -25.36
N ALA A 14 -6.60 -8.26 -25.84
CA ALA A 14 -6.30 -9.54 -26.49
C ALA A 14 -6.12 -10.70 -25.49
N ILE A 15 -5.94 -10.40 -24.20
CA ILE A 15 -5.76 -11.38 -23.14
C ILE A 15 -7.07 -11.66 -22.42
N SER A 16 -7.21 -12.85 -21.88
CA SER A 16 -8.37 -13.23 -21.07
C SER A 16 -8.45 -12.42 -19.77
N LYS A 17 -9.63 -12.42 -19.16
CA LYS A 17 -9.85 -11.80 -17.85
C LYS A 17 -8.95 -12.42 -16.78
N ALA A 18 -8.72 -13.72 -16.83
CA ALA A 18 -7.86 -14.42 -15.87
C ALA A 18 -6.41 -13.92 -15.97
N GLU A 19 -5.86 -13.89 -17.19
CA GLU A 19 -4.51 -13.37 -17.46
C GLU A 19 -4.37 -11.90 -17.08
N SER A 20 -5.40 -11.08 -17.34
CA SER A 20 -5.42 -9.68 -16.92
C SER A 20 -5.35 -9.53 -15.40
N VAL A 21 -6.09 -10.36 -14.64
CA VAL A 21 -6.05 -10.36 -13.17
C VAL A 21 -4.69 -10.81 -12.65
N GLU A 22 -4.09 -11.83 -13.26
CA GLU A 22 -2.74 -12.28 -12.88
C GLU A 22 -1.69 -11.21 -13.14
N LEU A 23 -1.77 -10.52 -14.28
CA LEU A 23 -0.89 -9.40 -14.59
C LEU A 23 -1.06 -8.29 -13.55
N MET A 24 -2.30 -7.89 -13.23
CA MET A 24 -2.57 -6.88 -12.21
C MET A 24 -2.02 -7.27 -10.84
N LYS A 25 -2.10 -8.54 -10.44
CA LYS A 25 -1.51 -9.02 -9.18
C LYS A 25 0.01 -8.92 -9.17
N LYS A 26 0.67 -9.10 -10.32
CA LYS A 26 2.13 -9.00 -10.45
C LYS A 26 2.64 -7.57 -10.54
N THR A 27 1.81 -6.63 -11.02
CA THR A 27 2.24 -5.23 -11.24
C THR A 27 1.73 -4.26 -10.20
N ASN A 28 0.63 -4.57 -9.50
CA ASN A 28 0.05 -3.66 -8.51
C ASN A 28 0.41 -4.13 -7.10
N PRO A 29 1.29 -3.42 -6.37
CA PRO A 29 1.66 -3.82 -5.03
C PRO A 29 0.42 -3.80 -4.12
N LYS A 30 0.30 -4.85 -3.30
CA LYS A 30 -0.68 -4.94 -2.23
C LYS A 30 -0.25 -4.15 -1.00
N PHE A 31 1.05 -4.07 -0.76
CA PHE A 31 1.64 -3.33 0.33
C PHE A 31 2.47 -2.16 -0.17
N ILE A 32 2.27 -0.99 0.44
CA ILE A 32 3.09 0.21 0.27
C ILE A 32 3.40 0.77 1.65
N LEU A 33 4.64 1.21 1.85
CA LEU A 33 5.06 1.81 3.10
C LEU A 33 4.49 3.22 3.23
N ARG A 34 3.34 3.33 3.88
CA ARG A 34 2.67 4.61 4.13
C ARG A 34 3.30 5.31 5.34
N ASN A 35 3.34 6.64 5.33
CA ASN A 35 4.02 7.41 6.38
C ASN A 35 3.52 7.10 7.80
N TYR A 36 2.23 6.81 7.99
CA TYR A 36 1.72 6.46 9.32
C TYR A 36 2.32 5.15 9.86
N LEU A 37 2.63 4.18 9.00
CA LEU A 37 3.29 2.92 9.39
C LEU A 37 4.75 3.19 9.81
N LEU A 38 5.42 4.11 9.11
CA LEU A 38 6.75 4.58 9.50
C LEU A 38 6.72 5.26 10.87
N TYR A 39 5.74 6.13 11.11
CA TYR A 39 5.57 6.79 12.40
C TYR A 39 5.35 5.78 13.53
N GLN A 40 4.43 4.83 13.36
CA GLN A 40 4.21 3.74 14.32
C GLN A 40 5.48 2.92 14.57
N CYS A 41 6.26 2.65 13.51
CA CYS A 41 7.52 1.94 13.63
C CYS A 41 8.55 2.72 14.45
N ILE A 42 8.64 4.04 14.28
CA ILE A 42 9.55 4.91 15.03
C ILE A 42 9.14 4.97 16.51
N GLU A 43 7.84 5.07 16.80
CA GLU A 43 7.33 5.03 18.18
C GLU A 43 7.65 3.70 18.86
N GLU A 44 7.47 2.57 18.15
CA GLU A 44 7.79 1.25 18.68
C GLU A 44 9.29 1.08 18.98
N ILE A 45 10.15 1.52 18.07
CA ILE A 45 11.62 1.51 18.25
C ILE A 45 12.03 2.39 19.42
N SER A 46 11.40 3.57 19.58
CA SER A 46 11.66 4.46 20.71
C SER A 46 11.27 3.83 22.06
N ALA A 47 10.30 2.90 22.06
CA ALA A 47 9.94 2.08 23.22
C ALA A 47 10.83 0.83 23.39
N GLY A 48 11.90 0.68 22.59
CA GLY A 48 12.86 -0.42 22.67
C GLY A 48 12.39 -1.73 22.01
N LYS A 49 11.35 -1.68 21.16
CA LYS A 49 10.78 -2.85 20.47
C LYS A 49 11.04 -2.77 18.95
N THR A 50 11.17 -3.91 18.28
CA THR A 50 11.54 -3.98 16.84
C THR A 50 10.62 -4.89 16.01
N ALA A 51 9.51 -5.35 16.58
CA ALA A 51 8.62 -6.29 15.92
C ALA A 51 7.95 -5.67 14.67
N LEU A 52 7.51 -4.42 14.76
CA LEU A 52 6.90 -3.70 13.63
C LEU A 52 7.92 -3.42 12.53
N LEU A 53 9.17 -3.10 12.89
CA LEU A 53 10.24 -2.97 11.91
C LEU A 53 10.43 -4.27 11.11
N MET A 54 10.54 -5.41 11.80
CA MET A 54 10.69 -6.71 11.14
C MET A 54 9.50 -7.04 10.23
N LYS A 55 8.26 -6.79 10.68
CA LYS A 55 7.06 -6.99 9.86
C LYS A 55 7.05 -6.10 8.61
N LEU A 56 7.36 -4.81 8.77
CA LEU A 56 7.40 -3.87 7.65
C LEU A 56 8.49 -4.23 6.64
N THR A 57 9.67 -4.66 7.11
CA THR A 57 10.74 -5.16 6.22
C THR A 57 10.27 -6.37 5.42
N GLN A 58 9.68 -7.37 6.07
CA GLN A 58 9.17 -8.56 5.37
C GLN A 58 8.06 -8.22 4.36
N ALA A 59 7.20 -7.25 4.69
CA ALA A 59 6.16 -6.75 3.78
C ALA A 59 6.77 -6.03 2.54
N LEU A 60 7.85 -5.26 2.74
CA LEU A 60 8.58 -4.57 1.67
C LEU A 60 9.30 -5.53 0.73
N GLU A 61 9.80 -6.65 1.24
CA GLU A 61 10.42 -7.72 0.43
C GLU A 61 9.39 -8.43 -0.46
N ASN A 62 8.12 -8.43 -0.06
CA ASN A 62 7.04 -9.14 -0.76
C ASN A 62 5.84 -8.21 -1.05
N PRO A 63 6.03 -7.08 -1.74
CA PRO A 63 5.03 -6.00 -1.79
C PRO A 63 3.78 -6.36 -2.59
N TYR A 64 3.86 -7.38 -3.44
CA TYR A 64 2.73 -7.89 -4.24
C TYR A 64 1.91 -8.97 -3.54
N GLN A 65 2.39 -9.48 -2.40
CA GLN A 65 1.70 -10.47 -1.58
C GLN A 65 1.06 -9.78 -0.37
N GLU A 66 -0.09 -10.28 0.07
CA GLU A 66 -0.74 -9.81 1.29
C GLU A 66 -0.27 -10.67 2.47
N LEU A 67 0.90 -10.36 3.02
CA LEU A 67 1.46 -11.06 4.18
C LEU A 67 0.84 -10.61 5.50
N PHE A 68 0.52 -9.32 5.60
CA PHE A 68 0.02 -8.67 6.81
C PHE A 68 -1.25 -7.87 6.46
N PRO A 69 -2.44 -8.48 6.56
CA PRO A 69 -3.70 -7.82 6.25
C PRO A 69 -3.93 -6.53 7.07
N GLU A 70 -3.31 -6.42 8.26
CA GLU A 70 -3.36 -5.22 9.09
C GLU A 70 -2.79 -3.96 8.39
N PHE A 71 -1.91 -4.12 7.40
CA PHE A 71 -1.34 -3.01 6.64
C PHE A 71 -2.15 -2.60 5.40
N SER A 72 -3.13 -3.42 5.00
CA SER A 72 -4.01 -3.17 3.85
C SER A 72 -5.15 -2.20 4.15
N VAL A 73 -5.29 -1.73 5.39
CA VAL A 73 -6.34 -0.80 5.82
C VAL A 73 -6.06 0.63 5.34
N LYS A 74 -7.09 1.46 5.19
CA LYS A 74 -6.90 2.91 4.96
C LYS A 74 -6.16 3.53 6.15
N ARG A 75 -5.46 4.66 5.91
CA ARG A 75 -4.83 5.42 7.00
C ARG A 75 -5.88 5.69 8.09
N PRO A 76 -5.61 5.34 9.37
CA PRO A 76 -6.53 5.66 10.47
C PRO A 76 -6.68 7.18 10.62
N SER A 77 -7.88 7.64 10.96
CA SER A 77 -8.20 9.07 11.11
C SER A 77 -7.39 9.76 12.22
N SER A 78 -6.87 9.00 13.18
CA SER A 78 -5.99 9.50 14.25
C SER A 78 -4.68 10.09 13.74
N TYR A 79 -4.30 9.83 12.48
CA TYR A 79 -3.09 10.35 11.83
C TYR A 79 -3.36 11.47 10.83
N ASP A 80 -4.59 12.00 10.76
CA ASP A 80 -4.94 13.08 9.85
C ASP A 80 -4.31 14.43 10.29
N ASP A 81 -4.10 14.64 11.59
CA ASP A 81 -3.48 15.86 12.13
C ASP A 81 -2.00 15.68 12.54
N THR A 82 -1.42 14.49 12.32
CA THR A 82 -0.01 14.24 12.66
C THR A 82 0.92 14.78 11.58
N ALA A 83 1.69 15.81 11.92
CA ALA A 83 2.71 16.38 11.04
C ALA A 83 3.68 15.30 10.52
N GLY A 84 3.87 15.24 9.19
CA GLY A 84 4.69 14.21 8.52
C GLY A 84 3.94 12.93 8.08
N CYS A 85 2.72 12.70 8.58
CA CYS A 85 1.85 11.59 8.13
C CYS A 85 0.72 12.04 7.20
N SER A 86 0.28 13.30 7.32
CA SER A 86 -0.79 13.89 6.51
C SER A 86 -0.35 15.02 5.58
N THR A 87 0.79 15.64 5.87
CA THR A 87 1.38 16.71 5.06
C THR A 87 2.48 16.16 4.16
N LEU A 88 2.33 16.34 2.84
CA LEU A 88 3.41 16.16 1.89
C LEU A 88 4.47 17.23 2.19
N SER A 89 5.66 16.85 2.64
CA SER A 89 6.78 17.80 2.63
C SER A 89 7.19 18.01 1.17
N CYS A 90 6.84 19.15 0.59
CA CYS A 90 7.44 19.61 -0.65
C CYS A 90 8.89 20.01 -0.35
N SER A 91 9.81 19.04 -0.36
CA SER A 91 11.20 19.32 -0.67
C SER A 91 11.34 19.31 -2.19
N SER A 92 11.29 20.51 -2.78
CA SER A 92 11.59 20.79 -4.19
C SER A 92 13.06 20.56 -4.53
#